data_AF-A0A735IX69-F1
#
_entry.id   AF-A0A735IX69-F1
#
_cell.length_a   1.000
_cell.length_b   1.000
_cell.length_c   1.000
_cell.angle_alpha   90.00
_cell.angle_beta   90.00
_cell.angle_gamma   90.00
#
_symmetry.space_group_name_H-M   'P 1'
#
loop_
_entity.id
_entity.type
_entity.pdbx_description
1 polymer ?
#
loop_
_entity_poly.entity_id
_entity_poly.type
_entity_poly.pdbx_seq_one_letter_code
_entity_poly.pdbx_strand_id
1 'polypeptide(L)' 'NSNGTYNFPREFPTSCFAVFVTNTNQQGGSVDNAFGYPVSKSQFFAATKASTDGNVVNGYPVAWFAIGR' A
#
# COMPACT_ATOMS: atom_id res chain seq x y z
N ASN A 1 1.16 10.38 0.68
CA ASN A 1 0.41 9.92 -0.50
C ASN A 1 0.88 8.56 -0.92
N SER A 2 -0.06 7.69 -1.28
CA SER A 2 0.17 6.33 -1.78
C SER A 2 0.64 6.34 -3.25
N ASN A 3 0.55 5.20 -3.93
CA ASN A 3 1.00 4.94 -5.30
C ASN A 3 2.51 5.03 -5.46
N GLY A 4 3.21 4.26 -4.63
CA GLY A 4 4.67 4.23 -4.66
C GLY A 4 5.24 3.06 -3.87
N THR A 5 6.55 2.93 -3.98
CA THR A 5 7.35 2.02 -3.17
C THR A 5 7.93 2.78 -1.99
N TYR A 6 7.75 2.24 -0.79
CA TYR A 6 8.18 2.83 0.47
C TYR A 6 9.13 1.88 1.19
N ASN A 7 10.03 2.46 1.99
CA ASN A 7 10.91 1.70 2.86
C ASN A 7 10.17 1.32 4.15
N PHE A 8 10.39 0.12 4.66
CA PHE A 8 10.05 -0.18 6.04
C PHE A 8 10.94 0.64 7.00
N PRO A 9 10.44 1.06 8.17
CA PRO A 9 11.25 1.75 9.19
C PRO A 9 12.47 0.92 9.64
N ARG A 10 12.36 -0.40 9.54
CA ARG A 10 13.44 -1.37 9.71
C ARG A 10 13.26 -2.48 8.66
N GLU A 11 14.35 -2.85 8.00
CA GLU A 11 14.36 -4.00 7.09
C GLU A 11 14.07 -5.31 7.84
N PHE A 12 13.28 -6.20 7.22
CA PHE A 12 13.11 -7.56 7.72
C PHE A 12 14.41 -8.36 7.53
N PRO A 13 14.94 -9.05 8.55
CA PRO A 13 16.19 -9.79 8.43
C PRO A 13 16.27 -10.77 7.25
N THR A 14 15.14 -11.37 6.86
CA THR A 14 15.05 -12.30 5.72
C THR A 14 14.04 -11.87 4.65
N SER A 15 12.78 -11.66 5.01
CA SER A 15 11.71 -11.38 4.06
C SER A 15 10.45 -10.80 4.71
N CYS A 16 9.76 -9.91 3.98
CA CYS A 16 8.38 -9.53 4.29
C CYS A 16 7.40 -10.54 3.67
N PHE A 17 6.47 -11.06 4.47
CA PHE A 17 5.48 -12.06 4.04
C PHE A 17 4.20 -11.42 3.50
N ALA A 18 3.72 -10.38 4.17
CA ALA A 18 2.48 -9.70 3.81
C ALA A 18 2.49 -8.25 4.24
N VAL A 19 1.77 -7.43 3.47
CA VAL A 19 1.50 -6.02 3.76
C VAL A 19 -0.01 -5.81 3.67
N PHE A 20 -0.59 -5.29 4.74
CA PHE A 20 -1.99 -4.90 4.83
C PHE A 20 -2.05 -3.39 4.67
N VAL A 21 -2.85 -2.90 3.75
CA VAL A 21 -2.98 -1.46 3.46
C VAL A 21 -4.44 -1.06 3.58
N THR A 22 -4.71 0.06 4.25
CA THR A 22 -6.06 0.61 4.42
C THR A 22 -6.08 2.07 3.99
N ASN A 23 -7.23 2.54 3.51
CA ASN A 23 -7.47 3.98 3.37
C ASN A 23 -7.43 4.65 4.75
N THR A 24 -7.14 5.94 4.79
CA THR A 24 -7.19 6.74 6.02
C THR A 24 -8.36 7.73 5.97
N ASN A 25 -8.11 9.00 5.63
CA ASN A 25 -9.08 10.08 5.73
C ASN A 25 -9.56 10.64 4.38
N GLN A 26 -9.16 10.04 3.24
CA GLN A 26 -9.53 10.54 1.93
C GLN A 26 -9.58 9.43 0.86
N GLN A 27 -10.42 9.68 -0.15
CA GLN A 27 -10.58 8.94 -1.41
C GLN A 27 -10.90 9.93 -2.54
N GLY A 28 -11.10 9.43 -3.76
CA GLY A 28 -11.54 10.20 -4.92
C GLY A 28 -13.04 10.38 -5.00
N GLY A 29 -13.54 10.63 -6.22
CA GLY A 29 -14.96 10.82 -6.49
C GLY A 29 -15.81 9.55 -6.33
N SER A 30 -15.16 8.39 -6.21
CA SER A 30 -15.78 7.10 -5.95
C SER A 30 -15.03 6.36 -4.84
N VAL A 31 -15.46 5.14 -4.51
CA VAL A 31 -14.78 4.33 -3.49
C VAL A 31 -13.41 3.92 -4.02
N ASP A 32 -12.36 4.33 -3.32
CA ASP A 32 -10.99 3.90 -3.58
C ASP A 32 -10.61 2.82 -2.58
N ASN A 33 -10.32 1.60 -3.06
CA ASN A 33 -9.84 0.55 -2.18
C ASN A 33 -8.31 0.56 -2.08
N ALA A 34 -7.77 0.61 -0.88
CA ALA A 34 -6.35 0.48 -0.65
C ALA A 34 -5.84 -0.94 -0.91
N PHE A 35 -4.63 -1.05 -1.44
CA PHE A 35 -3.93 -2.31 -1.62
C PHE A 35 -2.42 -2.11 -1.54
N GLY A 36 -1.70 -3.20 -1.31
CA GLY A 36 -0.25 -3.20 -1.31
C GLY A 36 0.32 -4.61 -1.27
N TYR A 37 1.63 -4.70 -1.45
CA TYR A 37 2.35 -5.98 -1.46
C TYR A 37 3.83 -5.77 -1.11
N PRO A 38 4.50 -6.80 -0.54
CA PRO A 38 5.94 -6.80 -0.37
C PRO A 38 6.67 -6.61 -1.70
N VAL A 39 7.69 -5.75 -1.75
CA VAL A 39 8.59 -5.59 -2.90
C VAL A 39 9.93 -6.26 -2.62
N SER A 40 10.44 -6.11 -1.40
CA SER A 40 11.65 -6.76 -0.91
C SER A 40 11.59 -6.90 0.61
N LYS A 41 12.68 -7.34 1.24
CA LYS A 41 12.82 -7.31 2.71
C LYS A 41 12.88 -5.89 3.29
N SER A 42 13.21 -4.87 2.50
CA SER A 42 13.32 -3.46 2.94
C SER A 42 12.20 -2.56 2.41
N GLN A 43 11.40 -3.04 1.45
CA GLN A 43 10.43 -2.20 0.73
C GLN A 43 9.08 -2.87 0.49
N PHE A 44 8.05 -2.06 0.37
CA PHE A 44 6.71 -2.45 -0.05
C PHE A 44 6.09 -1.42 -0.98
N PHE A 45 5.11 -1.86 -1.78
CA PHE A 45 4.26 -0.98 -2.57
C PHE A 45 2.93 -0.76 -1.85
N ALA A 46 2.40 0.45 -1.90
CA ALA A 46 1.05 0.76 -1.40
C ALA A 46 0.36 1.80 -2.29
N ALA A 47 -0.91 1.57 -2.62
CA ALA A 47 -1.71 2.45 -3.45
C ALA A 47 -3.21 2.32 -3.13
N THR A 48 -4.04 3.12 -3.82
CA THR A 48 -5.49 2.93 -3.85
C THR A 48 -5.96 2.69 -5.29
N LYS A 49 -7.12 2.06 -5.46
CA LYS A 49 -7.73 1.83 -6.78
C LYS A 49 -9.21 2.20 -6.73
N ALA A 50 -9.65 3.03 -7.67
CA ALA A 50 -11.05 3.44 -7.77
C ALA A 50 -11.94 2.26 -8.17
N SER A 51 -13.14 2.19 -7.59
CA SER A 51 -14.13 1.15 -7.86
C SER A 51 -14.79 1.29 -9.23
N THR A 52 -14.77 2.50 -9.79
CA THR A 52 -15.47 2.86 -11.03
C THR A 52 -14.57 2.85 -12.27
N ASP A 53 -13.26 2.99 -12.09
CA ASP A 53 -12.32 3.13 -13.18
C ASP A 53 -11.44 1.88 -13.30
N GLY A 54 -11.63 1.15 -14.41
CA GLY A 54 -10.90 -0.08 -14.69
C GLY A 54 -9.39 0.16 -14.78
N ASN A 55 -8.69 -0.11 -13.68
CA ASN A 55 -7.21 -0.07 -13.55
C ASN A 55 -6.58 1.31 -13.30
N VAL A 56 -7.35 2.29 -12.81
CA VAL A 56 -6.74 3.54 -12.33
C VAL A 56 -6.21 3.35 -10.91
N VAL A 57 -4.89 3.41 -10.77
CA VAL A 57 -4.18 3.40 -9.48
C VAL A 57 -3.95 4.84 -9.01
N ASN A 58 -4.51 5.16 -7.85
CA ASN A 58 -4.56 6.49 -7.25
C ASN A 58 -3.59 6.63 -6.05
N GLY A 59 -3.32 7.88 -5.70
CA GLY A 59 -2.35 8.27 -4.67
C GLY A 59 -2.93 8.68 -3.31
N TYR A 60 -4.15 8.25 -2.97
CA TYR A 60 -4.83 8.72 -1.76
C TYR A 60 -4.15 8.26 -0.46
N PRO A 61 -4.30 8.99 0.65
CA PRO A 61 -3.69 8.65 1.93
C PRO A 61 -4.03 7.23 2.44
N VAL A 62 -3.01 6.43 2.70
CA VAL A 62 -3.12 5.06 3.24
C VAL A 62 -2.31 4.88 4.54
N ALA A 63 -2.76 3.93 5.36
CA ALA A 63 -2.00 3.36 6.46
C ALA A 63 -1.66 1.91 6.14
N TRP A 64 -0.64 1.36 6.80
CA TRP A 64 -0.17 0.01 6.52
C TRP A 64 0.36 -0.70 7.76
N PHE A 65 0.31 -2.03 7.70
CA PHE A 65 0.92 -2.95 8.65
C PHE A 65 1.60 -4.09 7.87
N ALA A 66 2.77 -4.52 8.32
CA ALA A 66 3.54 -5.56 7.63
C ALA A 66 4.04 -6.62 8.60
N ILE A 67 4.08 -7.87 8.13
CA ILE A 67 4.59 -9.03 8.88
C ILE A 67 5.69 -9.73 8.08
N GLY A 68 6.74 -10.17 8.77
CA GLY A 68 7.92 -10.77 8.16
C GLY A 68 8.92 -11.27 9.20
N ARG A 69 10.06 -11.80 8.74
CA ARG A 69 11.17 -12.27 9.57
C ARG A 69 12.51 -11.86 9.01
#